data_AF-A0A3S3VHU5-F1
#
_entry.id   AF-A0A3S3VHU5-F1
#
_cell.length_a   1.000
_cell.length_b   1.000
_cell.length_c   1.000
_cell.angle_alpha   90.00
_cell.angle_beta   90.00
_cell.angle_gamma   90.00
#
_symmetry.space_group_name_H-M   'P 1'
#
loop_
_entity.id
_entity.type
_entity.pdbx_description
1 polymer ?
#
loop_
_entity_poly.entity_id
_entity_poly.type
_entity_poly.pdbx_seq_one_letter_code
_entity_poly.pdbx_strand_id
1 'polypeptide(L)' 'MEKAAEDDRNSPVGALQDEILKRTKLHTEMVRRLVHDPNVQPLQLAGFLEDIANAYLSISEELSQVVTQKEKRSS' A
#
# COMPACT_ATOMS: atom_id res chain seq x y z
N MET A 1 -13.36 -18.87 15.93
CA MET A 1 -12.22 -18.01 15.55
C MET A 1 -12.36 -17.47 14.12
N GLU A 2 -12.89 -18.24 13.18
CA GLU A 2 -13.05 -17.84 11.76
C GLU A 2 -13.93 -16.60 11.54
N LYS A 3 -15.06 -16.50 12.25
CA LYS A 3 -16.00 -15.36 12.15
C LYS A 3 -15.40 -14.01 12.55
N ALA A 4 -14.49 -13.98 13.52
CA ALA A 4 -13.85 -12.75 13.98
C ALA A 4 -12.82 -12.20 12.98
N ALA A 5 -12.16 -13.07 12.21
CA ALA A 5 -11.22 -12.67 11.15
C ALA A 5 -11.94 -12.26 9.85
N GLU A 6 -13.18 -12.71 9.64
CA GLU A 6 -14.06 -12.18 8.58
C GLU A 6 -14.66 -10.83 8.96
N ASP A 7 -15.09 -10.64 10.22
CA ASP A 7 -15.59 -9.36 10.70
C ASP A 7 -14.51 -8.26 10.68
N ASP A 8 -13.24 -8.59 10.94
CA ASP A 8 -12.13 -7.63 10.89
C ASP A 8 -11.81 -7.19 9.44
N ARG A 9 -11.92 -8.11 8.46
CA ARG A 9 -11.75 -7.82 7.02
C ARG A 9 -12.90 -7.00 6.44
N ASN A 10 -14.13 -7.21 6.92
CA ASN A 10 -15.31 -6.43 6.53
C ASN A 10 -15.41 -5.07 7.25
N SER A 11 -14.48 -4.77 8.17
CA SER A 11 -14.43 -3.46 8.80
C SER A 11 -13.84 -2.40 7.84
N PRO A 12 -14.15 -1.11 8.01
CA PRO A 12 -13.49 -0.04 7.24
C PRO A 12 -11.96 -0.07 7.35
N VAL A 13 -11.44 -0.55 8.48
CA VAL A 13 -10.00 -0.73 8.72
C VAL A 13 -9.45 -1.89 7.90
N GLY A 14 -10.14 -3.03 7.89
CA GLY A 14 -9.76 -4.20 7.09
C GLY A 14 -9.78 -3.91 5.59
N ALA A 15 -10.82 -3.23 5.11
CA ALA A 15 -10.92 -2.78 3.72
C ALA A 15 -9.76 -1.84 3.31
N LEU A 16 -9.37 -0.91 4.19
CA LEU A 16 -8.22 -0.03 3.95
C LEU A 16 -6.90 -0.81 3.94
N GLN A 17 -6.72 -1.78 4.86
CA GLN A 17 -5.53 -2.64 4.88
C GLN A 17 -5.40 -3.47 3.59
N ASP A 18 -6.50 -4.04 3.10
CA ASP A 18 -6.53 -4.79 1.84
C ASP A 18 -6.19 -3.90 0.64
N GLU A 19 -6.72 -2.68 0.59
CA GLU A 19 -6.41 -1.73 -0.48
C GLU A 19 -4.94 -1.25 -0.43
N ILE A 20 -4.37 -1.03 0.76
CA ILE A 20 -2.93 -0.74 0.94
C ILE A 20 -2.08 -1.91 0.41
N LEU A 21 -2.43 -3.14 0.76
CA LEU A 21 -1.71 -4.33 0.32
C LEU A 21 -1.79 -4.48 -1.21
N LYS A 22 -2.96 -4.25 -1.79
CA LYS A 22 -3.19 -4.29 -3.23
C LYS A 22 -2.34 -3.25 -3.97
N ARG A 23 -2.35 -2.00 -3.52
CA ARG A 23 -1.51 -0.92 -4.09
C ARG A 23 -0.02 -1.28 -4.02
N THR A 24 0.45 -1.77 -2.87
CA THR A 24 1.85 -2.17 -2.66
C THR A 24 2.29 -3.29 -3.62
N LYS A 25 1.44 -4.30 -3.83
CA LYS A 25 1.71 -5.38 -4.80
C LYS A 25 1.79 -4.83 -6.23
N LEU A 26 0.85 -3.97 -6.62
CA LEU A 26 0.83 -3.34 -7.93
C LEU A 26 2.11 -2.52 -8.18
N HIS A 27 2.50 -1.67 -7.23
CA HIS A 27 3.73 -0.89 -7.32
C HIS A 27 4.96 -1.78 -7.52
N THR A 28 5.05 -2.88 -6.77
CA THR A 28 6.13 -3.86 -6.88
C THR A 28 6.19 -4.48 -8.29
N GLU A 29 5.04 -4.87 -8.84
CA GLU A 29 4.97 -5.41 -10.19
C GLU A 29 5.34 -4.39 -11.26
N MET A 30 4.91 -3.13 -11.11
CA MET A 30 5.24 -2.06 -12.03
C MET A 30 6.73 -1.74 -12.05
N VAL A 31 7.37 -1.62 -10.87
CA VAL A 31 8.82 -1.44 -10.74
C VAL A 31 9.55 -2.60 -11.41
N ARG A 32 9.14 -3.86 -11.12
CA ARG A 32 9.74 -5.04 -11.74
C ARG A 32 9.66 -4.98 -13.27
N ARG A 33 8.50 -4.66 -13.84
CA ARG A 33 8.31 -4.58 -15.30
C ARG A 33 9.22 -3.51 -15.91
N LEU A 34 9.28 -2.33 -15.31
CA LEU A 34 10.09 -1.22 -15.82
C LEU A 34 11.59 -1.50 -15.74
N VAL A 35 12.09 -2.07 -14.64
CA VAL A 35 13.51 -2.41 -14.50
C VAL A 35 13.94 -3.50 -15.49
N HIS A 36 13.03 -4.38 -15.89
CA HIS A 36 13.30 -5.42 -16.88
C HIS A 36 13.02 -5.00 -18.33
N ASP A 37 12.47 -3.81 -18.58
CA ASP A 37 12.23 -3.31 -19.94
C ASP A 37 13.53 -2.74 -20.52
N PRO A 38 14.09 -3.35 -21.59
CA PRO A 38 15.32 -2.86 -22.21
C PRO A 38 15.16 -1.50 -22.90
N ASN A 39 13.93 -1.02 -23.08
CA ASN A 39 13.63 0.25 -23.75
C ASN A 39 13.30 1.38 -22.77
N VAL A 40 13.29 1.12 -21.45
CA VAL A 40 12.98 2.16 -20.47
C VAL A 40 14.06 3.24 -20.50
N GLN A 41 13.63 4.50 -20.58
CA GLN A 41 14.58 5.60 -20.50
C GLN A 41 14.96 5.85 -19.03
N PRO A 42 16.26 6.06 -18.70
CA PRO A 42 16.69 6.28 -17.32
C PRO A 42 15.95 7.43 -16.61
N LEU A 43 15.64 8.52 -17.32
CA LEU A 43 14.89 9.65 -16.77
C LEU A 43 13.43 9.29 -16.45
N GLN A 44 12.80 8.48 -17.29
CA GLN A 44 11.44 7.99 -17.05
C GLN A 44 11.41 7.03 -15.86
N LEU A 45 12.43 6.16 -15.73
CA LEU A 45 12.58 5.27 -14.58
C LEU A 45 12.77 6.07 -13.29
N ALA A 46 13.61 7.11 -13.30
CA ALA A 46 13.84 7.96 -12.13
C ALA A 46 12.56 8.64 -11.64
N GLY A 47 11.81 9.29 -12.56
CA GLY A 47 10.53 9.91 -12.22
C GLY A 47 9.50 8.90 -11.70
N PHE A 48 9.41 7.73 -12.34
CA PHE A 48 8.53 6.68 -11.86
C PHE A 48 8.90 6.18 -10.46
N LEU A 49 10.20 5.99 -10.16
CA LEU A 49 10.64 5.57 -8.84
C LEU A 49 10.38 6.64 -7.77
N GLU A 50 10.46 7.91 -8.12
CA GLU A 50 10.07 9.02 -7.26
C GLU A 50 8.56 8.97 -6.94
N ASP A 51 7.71 8.74 -7.95
CA ASP A 51 6.27 8.57 -7.74
C ASP A 51 5.94 7.39 -6.80
N ILE A 52 6.65 6.26 -6.97
CA ILE A 52 6.50 5.09 -6.07
C ILE A 52 6.95 5.40 -4.65
N ALA A 53 8.06 6.12 -4.49
CA ALA A 53 8.54 6.54 -3.17
C ALA A 53 7.53 7.44 -2.46
N ASN A 54 6.98 8.43 -3.17
CA ASN A 54 5.93 9.31 -2.66
C ASN A 54 4.66 8.53 -2.28
N ALA A 55 4.26 7.56 -3.10
CA ALA A 55 3.12 6.71 -2.79
C ALA A 55 3.33 5.87 -1.51
N TYR A 56 4.56 5.40 -1.25
CA TYR A 56 4.86 4.69 0.01
C TYR A 56 4.86 5.60 1.23
N LEU A 57 5.22 6.88 1.10
CA LEU A 57 5.05 7.86 2.18
C LEU A 57 3.57 8.05 2.51
N SER A 58 2.71 8.21 1.50
CA SER A 58 1.26 8.30 1.72
C SER A 58 0.68 7.04 2.38
N ILE A 59 1.11 5.85 1.93
CA ILE A 59 0.70 4.58 2.56
C ILE A 59 1.12 4.52 4.03
N SER A 60 2.31 5.00 4.37
CA SER A 60 2.80 5.07 5.76
C SER A 60 1.91 5.96 6.63
N GLU A 61 1.47 7.11 6.10
CA GLU A 61 0.55 8.01 6.79
C GLU A 61 -0.83 7.37 6.98
N GLU A 62 -1.37 6.71 5.94
CA GLU A 62 -2.63 5.98 6.01
C GLU A 62 -2.58 4.86 7.06
N LEU A 63 -1.49 4.08 7.11
CA LEU A 63 -1.29 3.04 8.13
C LEU A 63 -1.20 3.62 9.55
N SER A 64 -0.54 4.77 9.71
CA SER A 64 -0.42 5.44 11.00
C SER A 64 -1.80 5.85 11.53
N GLN A 65 -2.67 6.36 10.66
CA GLN A 65 -4.06 6.70 11.02
C GLN A 65 -4.86 5.45 11.44
N VAL A 66 -4.67 4.32 10.74
CA VAL A 66 -5.30 3.03 11.10
C VAL A 66 -4.91 2.60 12.51
N VAL A 67 -3.62 2.65 12.84
CA VAL A 67 -3.11 2.26 14.17
C VAL A 67 -3.72 3.15 15.26
N THR A 68 -3.69 4.47 15.07
CA THR A 68 -4.27 5.42 16.04
C THR A 68 -5.77 5.21 16.23
N GLN A 69 -6.51 4.92 15.16
CA GLN A 69 -7.96 4.65 15.26
C GLN A 69 -8.24 3.32 15.99
N LYS A 70 -7.41 2.30 15.80
CA LYS A 70 -7.52 1.02 16.51
C LYS A 70 -7.26 1.17 18.01
N GLU A 71 -6.25 1.95 18.39
CA GLU A 71 -5.93 2.26 19.80
C GLU A 71 -7.06 3.03 20.49
N LYS A 72 -7.64 4.03 19.82
CA LYS A 72 -8.77 4.82 20.35
C LYS A 72 -10.06 4.02 20.55
N ARG A 73 -10.30 2.97 19.76
CA ARG A 73 -11.48 2.08 19.94
C ARG A 73 -11.28 1.03 21.04
N SER A 74 -10.04 0.83 21.48
CA SER A 74 -9.66 -0.15 22.49
C SER A 74 -9.48 0.46 23.89
N SER A 75 -9.65 1.78 24.02
CA SER A 75 -9.57 2.56 25.27
C SER A 75 -10.96 3.07 25.64
#